data_AF-A0A9P5VV80-F1
#
_entry.id   AF-A0A9P5VV80-F1
#
_cell.length_a   1.000
_cell.length_b   1.000
_cell.length_c   1.000
_cell.angle_alpha   90.00
_cell.angle_beta   90.00
_cell.angle_gamma   90.00
#
_symmetry.space_group_name_H-M   'P 1'
#
loop_
_entity.id
_entity.type
_entity.pdbx_description
1 polymer ?
#
loop_
_entity_poly.entity_id
_entity_poly.type
_entity_poly.pdbx_seq_one_letter_code
_entity_poly.pdbx_strand_id
1 'polypeptide(L)'
;MTIGPDGQPMQAFRCRSTEKVAHIPILVDSKTGGHIVLWRDIQRAFKNAESIWKGNSLVRFLTDENFEEIIPLRIACHSDDVLDVDMGDTSQMLPLTIDENSE
;
A
#
# COMPACT_ATOMS: atom_id res chain seq x y z
N MET A 1 29.29 2.81 16.49
CA MET A 1 28.88 3.20 15.14
C MET A 1 29.38 2.09 14.23
N THR A 2 28.59 1.04 14.02
CA THR A 2 29.07 -0.18 13.35
C THR A 2 28.84 -0.04 11.86
N ILE A 3 29.92 0.34 11.16
CA ILE A 3 30.03 0.35 9.71
C ILE A 3 30.37 -1.09 9.30
N GLY A 4 29.68 -1.65 8.32
CA GLY A 4 30.07 -2.94 7.73
C GLY A 4 31.48 -2.87 7.12
N PRO A 5 32.16 -4.00 6.90
CA PRO A 5 33.52 -4.02 6.34
C PRO A 5 33.64 -3.38 4.93
N ASP A 6 32.52 -3.04 4.32
CA ASP A 6 32.29 -2.60 2.94
C ASP A 6 31.63 -1.21 2.82
N GLY A 7 31.35 -0.52 3.93
CA GLY A 7 30.88 0.87 3.90
C GLY A 7 29.48 1.10 3.30
N GLN A 8 28.69 0.05 3.07
CA GLN A 8 27.30 0.19 2.61
C GLN A 8 26.34 0.47 3.78
N PRO A 9 25.31 1.31 3.60
CA PRO A 9 24.29 1.51 4.62
C PRO A 9 23.52 0.21 4.82
N MET A 10 23.48 -0.31 6.05
CA MET A 10 22.53 -1.36 6.44
C MET A 10 21.12 -0.89 6.08
N GLN A 11 20.48 -1.51 5.09
CA GLN A 11 19.04 -1.38 4.92
C GLN A 11 18.37 -2.06 6.12
N ALA A 12 18.03 -1.24 7.12
CA ALA A 12 17.13 -1.65 8.17
C ALA A 12 15.75 -1.83 7.55
N PHE A 13 15.37 -3.08 7.25
CA PHE A 13 13.98 -3.41 6.95
C PHE A 13 13.16 -3.15 8.23
N ARG A 14 12.35 -2.09 8.19
CA ARG A 14 11.49 -1.69 9.31
C ARG A 14 10.51 -2.81 9.65
N CYS A 15 10.26 -2.96 10.94
CA CYS A 15 9.18 -3.76 11.50
C CYS A 15 7.87 -3.46 10.75
N ARG A 16 7.30 -4.48 10.10
CA ARG A 16 5.90 -4.44 9.65
C ARG A 16 5.04 -4.50 10.92
N SER A 17 4.63 -3.32 11.40
CA SER A 17 3.74 -3.23 12.56
C SER A 17 2.52 -4.12 12.33
N THR A 18 2.24 -4.99 13.29
CA THR A 18 1.01 -5.79 13.40
C THR A 18 -0.19 -4.82 13.61
N GLU A 19 -1.47 -5.09 13.32
CA GLU A 19 -2.30 -6.29 13.49
C GLU A 19 -3.57 -6.29 12.61
N LYS A 20 -3.68 -5.47 11.55
CA LYS A 20 -4.93 -5.40 10.76
C LYS A 20 -4.85 -6.26 9.50
N VAL A 21 -5.49 -7.43 9.54
CA VAL A 21 -5.76 -8.27 8.37
C VAL A 21 -7.17 -8.00 7.87
N ALA A 22 -7.34 -7.77 6.58
CA ALA A 22 -8.63 -7.64 5.93
C ALA A 22 -8.74 -8.61 4.76
N HIS A 23 -9.89 -9.28 4.65
CA HIS A 23 -10.19 -10.10 3.47
C HIS A 23 -10.87 -9.22 2.44
N ILE A 24 -10.21 -9.04 1.29
CA ILE A 24 -10.75 -8.27 0.17
C ILE A 24 -11.26 -9.27 -0.88
N PRO A 25 -12.49 -9.10 -1.38
CA PRO A 25 -13.03 -10.01 -2.39
C PRO A 25 -12.26 -9.89 -3.69
N ILE A 26 -11.93 -11.04 -4.27
CA ILE A 26 -11.37 -11.15 -5.61
C ILE A 26 -12.52 -11.14 -6.61
N LEU A 27 -12.36 -10.34 -7.66
CA LEU A 27 -13.26 -10.28 -8.79
C LEU A 27 -12.59 -10.94 -10.00
N VAL A 28 -13.41 -11.47 -10.90
CA VAL A 28 -12.93 -11.90 -12.22
C VAL A 28 -13.13 -10.72 -13.17
N ASP A 29 -12.04 -10.27 -13.78
CA ASP A 29 -12.10 -9.27 -14.84
C ASP A 29 -12.80 -9.86 -16.07
N SER A 30 -13.88 -9.23 -16.51
CA SER A 30 -14.68 -9.76 -17.62
C SER A 30 -14.00 -9.67 -18.99
N LYS A 31 -12.95 -8.83 -19.14
CA LYS A 31 -12.23 -8.65 -20.40
C LYS A 31 -11.07 -9.64 -20.50
N THR A 32 -10.30 -9.81 -19.44
CA THR A 32 -9.09 -10.63 -19.44
C THR A 32 -9.31 -12.03 -18.86
N GLY A 33 -10.40 -12.25 -18.12
CA GLY A 33 -10.63 -13.45 -17.32
C GLY A 33 -9.71 -13.55 -16.09
N GLY A 34 -8.88 -12.54 -15.84
CA GLY A 34 -7.92 -12.52 -14.75
C GLY A 34 -8.56 -12.20 -13.41
N HIS A 35 -7.98 -12.72 -12.33
CA HIS A 35 -8.36 -12.37 -10.97
C HIS A 35 -7.79 -11.00 -10.60
N ILE A 36 -8.67 -10.13 -10.11
CA ILE A 36 -8.34 -8.77 -9.73
C ILE A 36 -8.91 -8.39 -8.37
N VAL A 37 -8.25 -7.43 -7.73
CA VAL A 37 -8.78 -6.69 -6.58
C VAL A 37 -8.88 -5.21 -6.96
N LEU A 38 -9.98 -4.57 -6.58
CA LEU A 38 -10.14 -3.13 -6.81
C LEU A 38 -9.41 -2.34 -5.73
N TRP A 39 -8.65 -1.34 -6.14
CA TRP A 39 -7.90 -0.47 -5.22
C TRP A 39 -8.81 0.22 -4.20
N ARG A 40 -9.99 0.67 -4.65
CA ARG A 40 -10.98 1.32 -3.78
C ARG A 40 -11.41 0.44 -2.60
N ASP A 41 -11.46 -0.90 -2.78
CA ASP A 41 -11.90 -1.81 -1.73
C ASP A 41 -10.76 -2.01 -0.71
N ILE A 42 -9.51 -1.98 -1.16
CA ILE A 42 -8.33 -1.89 -0.29
C ILE A 42 -8.36 -0.58 0.50
N GLN A 43 -8.56 0.57 -0.15
CA GLN A 43 -8.62 1.87 0.53
C GLN A 43 -9.78 1.95 1.54
N ARG A 44 -10.91 1.26 1.29
CA ARG A 44 -12.00 1.17 2.26
C ARG A 44 -11.61 0.36 3.51
N ALA A 45 -10.82 -0.70 3.34
CA ALA A 45 -10.31 -1.50 4.45
C ALA A 45 -9.16 -0.80 5.20
N PHE A 46 -8.33 -0.06 4.47
CA PHE A 46 -7.13 0.62 4.95
C PHE A 46 -7.16 2.09 4.50
N LYS A 47 -7.73 2.97 5.35
CA LYS A 47 -8.11 4.35 4.97
C LYS A 47 -6.97 5.27 4.50
N ASN A 48 -5.72 4.86 4.62
CA ASN A 48 -4.54 5.61 4.16
C ASN A 48 -3.58 4.72 3.37
N ALA A 49 -4.11 3.70 2.68
CA ALA A 49 -3.30 2.85 1.82
C ALA A 49 -2.69 3.70 0.70
N GLU A 50 -1.37 3.64 0.58
CA GLU A 50 -0.60 4.35 -0.45
C GLU A 50 -0.03 3.38 -1.48
N SER A 51 0.48 2.23 -1.02
CA SER A 51 1.09 1.25 -1.90
C SER A 51 0.84 -0.18 -1.43
N ILE A 52 1.03 -1.13 -2.35
CA ILE A 52 0.85 -2.56 -2.10
C ILE A 52 2.12 -3.29 -2.44
N TRP A 53 2.54 -4.17 -1.55
CA TRP A 53 3.73 -4.98 -1.70
C TRP A 53 3.36 -6.46 -1.63
N LYS A 54 4.06 -7.27 -2.43
CA LYS A 54 4.03 -8.72 -2.36
C LYS A 54 5.44 -9.19 -2.06
N GLY A 55 5.68 -9.57 -0.81
CA GLY A 55 7.04 -9.85 -0.34
C GLY A 55 7.91 -8.59 -0.38
N ASN A 56 8.83 -8.52 -1.34
CA ASN A 56 9.77 -7.39 -1.51
C ASN A 56 9.57 -6.63 -2.84
N SER A 57 8.44 -6.85 -3.52
CA SER A 57 8.12 -6.24 -4.81
C SER A 57 6.87 -5.38 -4.70
N LEU A 58 6.99 -4.14 -5.19
CA LEU A 58 5.86 -3.24 -5.34
C LEU A 58 4.89 -3.78 -6.40
N VAL A 59 3.63 -3.95 -6.02
CA VAL A 59 2.57 -4.38 -6.92
C VAL A 59 2.04 -3.18 -7.68
N ARG A 60 2.08 -3.24 -9.01
CA ARG A 60 1.62 -2.16 -9.89
C ARG A 60 0.14 -2.34 -10.23
N PHE A 61 -0.53 -1.23 -10.52
CA PHE A 61 -1.86 -1.26 -11.12
C PHE A 61 -1.80 -1.84 -12.54
N LEU A 62 -2.89 -2.49 -12.96
CA LEU A 62 -3.01 -2.96 -14.33
C LEU A 62 -3.11 -1.78 -15.28
N THR A 63 -2.31 -1.84 -16.34
CA THR A 63 -2.30 -0.85 -17.42
C THR A 63 -2.90 -1.42 -18.70
N ASP A 64 -3.38 -0.53 -19.56
CA ASP A 64 -3.77 -0.89 -20.92
C ASP A 64 -2.55 -1.04 -21.86
N GLU A 65 -2.82 -1.16 -23.16
CA GLU A 65 -1.80 -1.26 -24.21
C GLU A 65 -0.91 -0.03 -24.36
N ASN A 66 -1.33 1.12 -23.83
CA ASN A 66 -0.59 2.37 -23.86
C ASN A 66 0.20 2.62 -22.56
N PHE A 67 0.23 1.64 -21.64
CA PHE A 67 0.80 1.77 -20.29
C PHE A 67 0.06 2.76 -19.38
N GLU A 68 -1.19 3.10 -19.71
CA GLU A 68 -2.04 3.95 -18.89
C GLU A 68 -2.82 3.10 -17.88
N GLU A 69 -2.97 3.61 -16.65
CA GLU A 69 -3.68 2.90 -15.59
C GLU A 69 -5.15 2.70 -15.96
N ILE A 70 -5.63 1.46 -15.85
CA ILE A 70 -7.02 1.16 -16.18
C ILE A 70 -7.92 1.63 -15.04
N ILE A 71 -8.94 2.43 -15.38
CA ILE A 71 -9.94 2.92 -14.44
C ILE A 71 -11.20 2.02 -14.47
N PRO A 72 -11.70 1.52 -13.31
CA PRO A 72 -11.18 1.76 -11.96
C PRO A 72 -9.86 1.02 -11.68
N LEU A 73 -8.99 1.66 -10.86
CA LEU A 73 -7.71 1.10 -10.46
C LEU A 73 -7.86 -0.30 -9.88
N ARG A 74 -7.05 -1.21 -10.41
CA ARG A 74 -7.16 -2.64 -10.16
C ARG A 74 -5.79 -3.29 -10.17
N ILE A 75 -5.65 -4.28 -9.31
CA ILE A 75 -4.42 -5.02 -9.08
C ILE A 75 -4.70 -6.48 -9.44
N ALA A 76 -3.81 -7.12 -10.20
CA ALA A 76 -3.87 -8.57 -10.37
C ALA A 76 -3.49 -9.30 -9.09
N CYS A 77 -4.28 -10.28 -8.68
CA CYS A 77 -3.97 -11.09 -7.51
C CYS A 77 -4.48 -12.53 -7.70
N HIS A 78 -3.92 -13.46 -6.92
CA HIS A 78 -4.42 -14.84 -6.82
C HIS A 78 -5.14 -15.07 -5.49
N SER A 79 -5.95 -16.14 -5.42
CA SER A 79 -6.78 -16.48 -4.24
C SER A 79 -6.01 -16.70 -2.94
N ASP A 80 -4.71 -16.97 -3.02
CA ASP A 80 -3.84 -17.23 -1.88
C ASP A 80 -2.77 -16.14 -1.67
N ASP A 81 -2.90 -15.00 -2.36
CA ASP A 81 -1.93 -13.91 -2.23
C ASP A 81 -2.09 -13.16 -0.91
N VAL A 82 -1.01 -13.10 -0.15
CA VAL A 82 -0.88 -12.17 0.98
C VAL A 82 -0.21 -10.90 0.46
N LEU A 83 -0.91 -9.79 0.61
CA LEU A 83 -0.47 -8.47 0.19
C LEU A 83 -0.23 -7.60 1.42
N ASP A 84 0.92 -6.95 1.47
CA ASP A 84 1.24 -5.98 2.49
C ASP A 84 0.78 -4.60 2.01
N VAL A 85 -0.03 -3.95 2.84
CA VAL A 85 -0.51 -2.59 2.58
C VAL A 85 0.41 -1.62 3.30
N ASP A 86 1.08 -0.77 2.53
CA ASP A 86 1.79 0.36 3.11
C ASP A 86 0.77 1.48 3.37
N MET A 87 0.67 1.85 4.63
CA MET A 87 -0.17 2.96 5.06
C MET A 87 0.75 4.17 5.18
N GLY A 88 0.48 5.23 4.42
CA GLY A 88 1.26 6.46 4.48
C GLY A 88 1.39 6.98 5.91
N ASP A 89 2.45 7.74 6.18
CA ASP A 89 2.69 8.36 7.48
C ASP A 89 1.49 9.21 7.91
N THR A 90 0.72 8.73 8.88
CA THR A 90 -0.37 9.50 9.53
C THR A 90 0.14 10.62 10.45
N SER A 91 1.43 10.94 10.39
CA SER A 91 2.10 11.86 11.31
C SER A 91 1.81 13.34 11.08
N GLN A 92 0.91 13.72 10.17
CA GLN A 92 0.58 15.12 9.84
C GLN A 92 -0.80 15.59 10.31
N MET A 93 -1.38 14.96 11.33
CA MET A 93 -2.60 15.48 11.96
C MET A 93 -2.38 15.75 13.45
N LEU A 94 -1.50 16.71 13.76
CA LEU A 94 -1.59 17.42 15.04
C LEU A 94 -2.70 18.47 14.87
N PRO A 95 -3.71 18.53 15.76
CA PRO A 95 -4.62 19.67 15.79
C PRO A 95 -3.78 20.91 16.08
N LEU A 96 -3.84 21.91 15.20
CA LEU A 96 -3.37 23.26 15.49
C LEU A 96 -4.24 23.77 16.66
N THR A 97 -3.78 23.60 17.89
CA THR A 97 -4.30 24.35 19.02
C THR A 97 -3.96 25.80 18.74
N ILE A 98 -4.95 26.56 18.31
CA ILE A 98 -4.88 28.02 18.28
C ILE A 98 -4.84 28.42 19.76
N ASP A 99 -3.65 28.78 20.24
CA ASP A 99 -3.50 29.37 21.57
C ASP A 99 -4.01 30.81 21.49
N GLU A 100 -5.34 30.96 21.58
CA GLU A 100 -5.95 32.24 21.93
C GLU A 100 -5.78 32.42 23.44
N ASN A 101 -4.65 32.99 23.83
CA ASN A 101 -4.60 33.79 25.05
C ASN A 101 -3.75 35.04 24.76
N SER A 102 -4.48 36.09 24.35
CA SER A 102 -4.02 37.47 24.42
C SER A 102 -4.24 37.95 25.84
N GLU A 103 -3.17 38.36 26.51
CA GLU A 103 -3.20 39.32 27.61
C GLU A 103 -2.24 40.48 27.30
#